data_AF-A0A0P1FHB8-F1
#
_entry.id   AF-A0A0P1FHB8-F1
#
_cell.length_a   1.000
_cell.length_b   1.000
_cell.length_c   1.000
_cell.angle_alpha   90.00
_cell.angle_beta   90.00
_cell.angle_gamma   90.00
#
_symmetry.space_group_name_H-M   'P 1'
#
loop_
_entity.id
_entity.type
_entity.pdbx_description
1 polymer ?
#
loop_
_entity_poly.entity_id
_entity_poly.type
_entity_poly.pdbx_seq_one_letter_code
_entity_poly.pdbx_strand_id
1 'polypeptide(L)'
;MRHLAYVTIGTLALLLIVFVFGIRPALSPVVRATVTDPIFTIGARESYDTALAQDKTVVKFGPMLFGLYPGGLAFESAEAAHAHMLAHNWDPQKWAVYKLSGSYGQDSAGGYLTHSLLVLARQ
;
A
#
# COMPACT_ATOMS: atom_id res chain seq x y z
N MET A 1 19.79 -20.17 33.80
CA MET A 1 19.60 -18.69 33.72
C MET A 1 20.22 -18.08 32.45
N ARG A 2 21.50 -18.34 32.11
CA ARG A 2 22.15 -17.74 30.91
C ARG A 2 21.48 -18.11 29.58
N HIS A 3 21.07 -19.37 29.40
CA HIS A 3 20.35 -19.80 28.18
C HIS A 3 19.01 -19.10 27.99
N LEU A 4 18.26 -18.85 29.08
CA LEU A 4 16.97 -18.14 29.01
C LEU A 4 17.19 -16.68 28.56
N ALA A 5 18.23 -16.01 29.08
CA ALA A 5 18.58 -14.66 28.68
C ALA A 5 18.96 -14.54 27.20
N TYR A 6 19.74 -15.50 26.66
CA TYR A 6 20.09 -15.49 25.23
C TYR A 6 18.88 -15.73 24.32
N VAL A 7 17.97 -16.62 24.71
CA VAL A 7 16.72 -16.84 23.97
C VAL A 7 15.88 -15.57 23.97
N THR A 8 15.69 -14.93 25.12
CA THR A 8 14.93 -13.68 25.22
C THR A 8 15.54 -12.55 24.38
N ILE A 9 16.85 -12.36 24.43
CA ILE A 9 17.55 -11.34 23.62
C ILE A 9 17.42 -11.66 22.12
N GLY A 10 17.58 -12.93 21.74
CA GLY A 10 17.42 -13.36 20.35
C GLY A 10 16.02 -13.11 19.82
N THR A 11 14.98 -13.43 20.60
CA THR A 11 13.59 -13.15 20.22
C THR A 11 13.31 -11.66 20.11
N LEU A 12 13.79 -10.84 21.05
CA LEU A 12 13.63 -9.38 20.98
C LEU A 12 14.35 -8.77 19.77
N ALA A 13 15.55 -9.24 19.45
CA ALA A 13 16.27 -8.79 18.27
C ALA A 13 15.54 -9.15 16.97
N LEU A 14 14.97 -10.37 16.88
CA LEU A 14 14.16 -10.79 15.74
C LEU A 14 12.90 -9.93 15.59
N LEU A 15 12.17 -9.68 16.69
CA LEU A 15 10.99 -8.81 16.69
C LEU A 15 11.34 -7.39 16.26
N LEU A 16 12.48 -6.86 16.70
CA LEU A 16 12.96 -5.54 16.28
C LEU A 16 13.26 -5.50 14.77
N ILE A 17 13.90 -6.54 14.22
CA ILE A 17 14.15 -6.64 12.77
C ILE A 17 12.84 -6.69 11.99
N VAL A 18 11.89 -7.51 12.41
CA VAL A 18 10.55 -7.60 11.79
C VAL A 18 9.84 -6.24 11.85
N PHE A 19 9.91 -5.54 12.99
CA PHE A 19 9.28 -4.22 13.13
C PHE A 19 9.94 -3.16 12.24
N VAL A 20 11.26 -3.03 12.27
CA VAL A 20 12.00 -1.97 11.56
C VAL A 20 11.94 -2.15 10.05
N PHE A 21 12.12 -3.38 9.56
CA PHE A 21 12.21 -3.64 8.12
C PHE A 21 10.88 -4.09 7.50
N GLY A 22 9.95 -4.59 8.32
CA GLY A 22 8.64 -5.07 7.84
C GLY A 22 7.50 -4.09 8.07
N ILE A 23 7.38 -3.51 9.28
CA ILE A 23 6.17 -2.80 9.71
C ILE A 23 6.33 -1.27 9.60
N ARG A 24 7.47 -0.72 9.99
CA ARG A 24 7.69 0.74 9.99
C ARG A 24 7.50 1.39 8.61
N PRO A 25 7.97 0.82 7.48
CA PRO A 25 7.76 1.41 6.14
C PRO A 25 6.28 1.46 5.73
N ALA A 26 5.46 0.56 6.26
CA ALA A 26 4.01 0.59 6.09
C ALA A 26 3.33 1.72 6.87
N LEU A 27 3.94 2.18 7.98
CA LEU A 27 3.42 3.27 8.83
C LEU A 27 3.93 4.66 8.43
N SER A 28 4.92 4.75 7.54
CA SER A 28 5.48 6.02 7.06
C SER A 28 5.34 6.10 5.54
N PRO A 29 4.11 6.32 5.03
CA PRO A 29 3.84 6.33 3.60
C PRO A 29 4.61 7.46 2.91
N VAL A 30 5.07 7.19 1.68
CA VAL A 30 5.74 8.17 0.84
C VAL A 30 4.69 9.11 0.24
N VAL A 31 4.95 10.41 0.34
CA VAL A 31 4.08 11.47 -0.18
C VAL A 31 4.93 12.40 -1.03
N ARG A 32 4.55 12.59 -2.29
CA ARG A 32 5.24 13.52 -3.20
C ARG A 32 4.47 14.83 -3.27
N ALA A 33 5.20 15.94 -3.15
CA ALA A 33 4.62 17.28 -3.24
C ALA A 33 4.16 17.62 -4.67
N THR A 34 4.88 17.12 -5.67
CA THR A 34 4.58 17.33 -7.09
C THR A 34 4.54 15.98 -7.79
N VAL A 35 3.42 15.69 -8.47
CA VAL A 35 3.19 14.45 -9.20
C VAL A 35 2.82 14.79 -10.64
N THR A 36 3.70 14.48 -11.57
CA THR A 36 3.49 14.67 -13.02
C THR A 36 2.82 13.48 -13.68
N ASP A 37 2.99 12.30 -13.11
CA ASP A 37 2.54 10.98 -13.58
C ASP A 37 1.80 10.27 -12.44
N PRO A 38 0.51 10.56 -12.23
CA PRO A 38 -0.22 10.04 -11.10
C PRO A 38 -0.32 8.52 -11.13
N ILE A 39 -0.30 7.93 -9.94
CA ILE A 39 -0.50 6.49 -9.76
C ILE A 39 -1.93 6.21 -9.29
N PHE A 40 -2.53 5.20 -9.89
CA PHE A 40 -3.86 4.73 -9.55
C PHE A 40 -3.80 3.31 -8.97
N THR A 41 -4.74 3.00 -8.10
CA THR A 41 -4.90 1.66 -7.50
C THR A 41 -6.37 1.29 -7.43
N ILE A 42 -6.64 0.04 -7.08
CA ILE A 42 -8.00 -0.42 -6.80
C ILE A 42 -8.12 -0.74 -5.30
N GLY A 43 -9.19 -0.26 -4.68
CA GLY A 43 -9.47 -0.41 -3.25
C GLY A 43 -10.91 -0.80 -2.97
N ALA A 44 -11.16 -1.33 -1.78
CA ALA A 44 -12.50 -1.66 -1.32
C ALA A 44 -13.25 -0.37 -0.95
N ARG A 45 -14.43 -0.17 -1.55
CA ARG A 45 -15.26 1.03 -1.37
C ARG A 45 -15.69 1.22 0.07
N GLU A 46 -16.18 0.16 0.71
CA GLU A 46 -16.71 0.22 2.07
C GLU A 46 -15.71 0.82 3.07
N SER A 47 -14.44 0.44 2.99
CA SER A 47 -13.41 0.94 3.91
C SER A 47 -12.78 2.25 3.46
N TYR A 48 -12.50 2.41 2.17
CA TYR A 48 -11.78 3.58 1.67
C TYR A 48 -12.69 4.80 1.57
N ASP A 49 -13.87 4.67 0.94
CA ASP A 49 -14.81 5.79 0.78
C ASP A 49 -15.25 6.30 2.16
N THR A 50 -15.56 5.41 3.09
CA THR A 50 -15.96 5.78 4.46
C THR A 50 -14.84 6.51 5.22
N ALA A 51 -13.61 6.03 5.12
CA ALA A 51 -12.47 6.66 5.80
C ALA A 51 -12.15 8.03 5.21
N LEU A 52 -12.10 8.13 3.87
CA LEU A 52 -11.84 9.40 3.17
C LEU A 52 -12.94 10.43 3.46
N ALA A 53 -14.21 10.03 3.48
CA ALA A 53 -15.33 10.91 3.83
C ALA A 53 -15.31 11.42 5.28
N GLN A 54 -14.52 10.77 6.15
CA GLN A 54 -14.32 11.16 7.55
C GLN A 54 -12.99 11.92 7.75
N ASP A 55 -12.37 12.40 6.67
CA ASP A 55 -11.04 13.04 6.67
C ASP A 55 -9.95 12.16 7.31
N LYS A 56 -10.13 10.84 7.29
CA LYS A 56 -9.13 9.90 7.80
C LYS A 56 -8.10 9.57 6.73
N THR A 57 -6.86 9.45 7.17
CA THR A 57 -5.76 8.99 6.34
C THR A 57 -5.93 7.51 6.01
N VAL A 58 -5.95 7.18 4.72
CA VAL A 58 -5.94 5.79 4.24
C VAL A 58 -4.58 5.49 3.60
N VAL A 59 -3.94 4.43 4.05
CA VAL A 59 -2.65 3.96 3.51
C VAL A 59 -2.87 2.75 2.63
N LYS A 60 -2.41 2.83 1.38
CA LYS A 60 -2.25 1.66 0.52
C LYS A 60 -0.83 1.13 0.70
N PHE A 61 -0.71 -0.12 1.12
CA PHE A 61 0.58 -0.70 1.42
C PHE A 61 1.39 -1.02 0.15
N GLY A 62 2.68 -0.72 0.20
CA GLY A 62 3.69 -1.30 -0.68
C GLY A 62 4.04 -2.73 -0.24
N PRO A 63 5.20 -3.26 -0.64
CA PRO A 63 5.60 -4.61 -0.27
C PRO A 63 5.73 -4.74 1.25
N MET A 64 5.24 -5.84 1.82
CA MET A 64 5.34 -6.12 3.25
C MET A 64 5.90 -7.51 3.52
N LEU A 65 6.39 -7.71 4.75
CA LEU A 65 6.84 -9.01 5.27
C LEU A 65 7.84 -9.72 4.35
N PHE A 66 8.88 -9.00 3.91
CA PHE A 66 9.92 -9.53 3.02
C PHE A 66 9.39 -10.11 1.70
N GLY A 67 8.31 -9.53 1.16
CA GLY A 67 7.75 -9.89 -0.15
C GLY A 67 6.57 -10.86 -0.11
N LEU A 68 6.10 -11.28 1.07
CA LEU A 68 4.87 -12.08 1.18
C LEU A 68 3.63 -11.31 0.69
N TYR A 69 3.64 -10.00 0.86
CA TYR A 69 2.71 -9.11 0.19
C TYR A 69 3.49 -8.31 -0.86
N PRO A 70 3.19 -8.44 -2.16
CA PRO A 70 3.94 -7.77 -3.22
C PRO A 70 3.66 -6.26 -3.30
N GLY A 71 2.63 -5.78 -2.60
CA GLY A 71 2.13 -4.40 -2.67
C GLY A 71 0.73 -4.31 -3.27
N GLY A 72 0.14 -3.13 -3.18
CA GLY A 72 -1.09 -2.81 -3.91
C GLY A 72 -0.84 -2.79 -5.43
N LEU A 73 -1.87 -3.08 -6.23
CA LEU A 73 -1.79 -2.90 -7.68
C LEU A 73 -1.57 -1.42 -8.02
N ALA A 74 -0.75 -1.17 -9.03
CA ALA A 74 -0.39 0.14 -9.53
C ALA A 74 -0.75 0.26 -11.01
N PHE A 75 -1.39 1.36 -11.39
CA PHE A 75 -1.79 1.65 -12.76
C PHE A 75 -1.39 3.08 -13.16
N GLU A 76 -0.98 3.24 -14.41
CA GLU A 76 -0.60 4.54 -15.02
C GLU A 76 -1.80 5.45 -15.22
N SER A 77 -3.00 4.88 -15.31
CA SER A 77 -4.24 5.62 -15.54
C SER A 77 -5.43 4.99 -14.84
N ALA A 78 -6.47 5.78 -14.61
CA ALA A 78 -7.73 5.29 -14.08
C ALA A 78 -8.39 4.30 -15.06
N GLU A 79 -8.28 4.56 -16.37
CA GLU A 79 -8.80 3.70 -17.43
C GLU A 79 -8.15 2.31 -17.40
N ALA A 80 -6.84 2.23 -17.20
CA ALA A 80 -6.13 0.96 -17.07
C ALA A 80 -6.59 0.17 -15.83
N ALA A 81 -6.80 0.87 -14.71
CA ALA A 81 -7.33 0.26 -13.49
C ALA A 81 -8.77 -0.25 -13.69
N HIS A 82 -9.64 0.52 -14.35
CA HIS A 82 -11.00 0.11 -14.68
C HIS A 82 -11.03 -1.08 -15.65
N ALA A 83 -10.20 -1.07 -16.68
CA ALA A 83 -10.06 -2.18 -17.62
C ALA A 83 -9.63 -3.46 -16.89
N HIS A 84 -8.71 -3.35 -15.93
CA HIS A 84 -8.32 -4.47 -15.07
C HIS A 84 -9.49 -4.99 -14.23
N MET A 85 -10.27 -4.11 -13.59
CA MET A 85 -11.47 -4.51 -12.83
C MET A 85 -12.47 -5.27 -13.70
N LEU A 86 -12.73 -4.78 -14.93
CA LEU A 86 -13.65 -5.42 -15.88
C LEU A 86 -13.13 -6.78 -16.32
N ALA A 87 -11.85 -6.89 -16.68
CA ALA A 87 -11.24 -8.14 -17.12
C ALA A 87 -11.30 -9.25 -16.05
N HIS A 88 -11.33 -8.87 -14.77
CA HIS A 88 -11.38 -9.82 -13.66
C HIS A 88 -12.78 -9.96 -13.03
N ASN A 89 -13.83 -9.36 -13.64
CA ASN A 89 -15.20 -9.35 -13.13
C ASN A 89 -15.33 -8.83 -11.69
N TRP A 90 -14.59 -7.77 -11.34
CA TRP A 90 -14.69 -7.17 -10.02
C TRP A 90 -15.96 -6.34 -9.89
N ASP A 91 -16.70 -6.56 -8.81
CA ASP A 91 -17.95 -5.86 -8.54
C ASP A 91 -17.71 -4.36 -8.30
N PRO A 92 -18.22 -3.46 -9.17
CA PRO A 92 -18.03 -2.02 -9.04
C PRO A 92 -18.75 -1.41 -7.83
N GLN A 93 -19.66 -2.15 -7.18
CA GLN A 93 -20.27 -1.73 -5.92
C GLN A 93 -19.34 -1.99 -4.73
N LYS A 94 -18.40 -2.93 -4.85
CA LYS A 94 -17.45 -3.29 -3.78
C LYS A 94 -16.06 -2.69 -3.99
N TRP A 95 -15.65 -2.52 -5.24
CA TRP A 95 -14.32 -2.06 -5.61
C TRP A 95 -14.39 -0.76 -6.41
N ALA A 96 -13.39 0.11 -6.23
CA ALA A 96 -13.27 1.36 -6.99
C ALA A 96 -11.80 1.71 -7.24
N VAL A 97 -11.59 2.59 -8.20
CA VAL A 97 -10.28 3.15 -8.53
C VAL A 97 -10.01 4.38 -7.66
N TYR A 98 -8.79 4.49 -7.18
CA TYR A 98 -8.34 5.61 -6.35
C TYR A 98 -7.00 6.14 -6.84
N LYS A 99 -6.82 7.45 -6.69
CA LYS A 99 -5.55 8.14 -6.91
C LYS A 99 -4.72 8.12 -5.63
N LEU A 100 -3.41 7.89 -5.75
CA LEU A 100 -2.48 7.95 -4.62
C LEU A 100 -1.55 9.17 -4.67
N SER A 101 -0.83 9.39 -3.56
CA SER A 101 0.15 10.46 -3.37
C SER A 101 1.50 10.29 -4.09
N GLY A 102 1.65 9.24 -4.89
CA GLY A 102 2.92 8.86 -5.55
C GLY A 102 2.96 9.17 -7.04
N SER A 103 4.13 8.90 -7.62
CA SER A 103 4.46 9.00 -9.05
C SER A 103 4.60 7.59 -9.61
N TYR A 104 3.88 7.25 -10.69
CA TYR A 104 3.86 5.90 -11.23
C TYR A 104 5.27 5.42 -11.63
N GLY A 105 6.05 6.26 -12.33
CA GLY A 105 7.39 5.90 -12.80
C GLY A 105 8.43 5.70 -11.71
N GLN A 106 8.17 6.16 -10.48
CA GLN A 106 9.11 6.08 -9.35
C GLN A 106 8.63 5.13 -8.24
N ASP A 107 7.32 5.01 -8.05
CA ASP A 107 6.71 4.31 -6.91
C ASP A 107 5.98 3.02 -7.33
N SER A 108 6.22 2.54 -8.57
CA SER A 108 5.72 1.26 -9.05
C SER A 108 6.79 0.40 -9.73
N ALA A 109 6.63 -0.92 -9.67
CA ALA A 109 7.43 -1.89 -10.39
C ALA A 109 6.61 -3.18 -10.60
N GLY A 110 6.66 -3.74 -11.82
CA GLY A 110 5.97 -4.99 -12.14
C GLY A 110 4.45 -4.96 -11.94
N GLY A 111 3.82 -3.78 -12.04
CA GLY A 111 2.38 -3.60 -11.81
C GLY A 111 1.96 -3.45 -10.34
N TYR A 112 2.92 -3.34 -9.43
CA TYR A 112 2.68 -3.18 -7.99
C TYR A 112 3.35 -1.93 -7.45
N LEU A 113 2.84 -1.42 -6.32
CA LEU A 113 3.48 -0.39 -5.53
C LEU A 113 4.81 -0.87 -4.97
N THR A 114 5.85 -0.05 -5.02
CA THR A 114 7.14 -0.30 -4.38
C THR A 114 7.25 0.29 -2.98
N HIS A 115 6.37 1.23 -2.65
CA HIS A 115 6.30 1.91 -1.37
C HIS A 115 4.84 2.02 -0.89
N SER A 116 4.63 2.20 0.41
CA SER A 116 3.30 2.53 0.93
C SER A 116 2.98 3.98 0.61
N LEU A 117 1.75 4.26 0.17
CA LEU A 117 1.32 5.59 -0.29
C LEU A 117 -0.02 5.97 0.35
N LEU A 118 -0.33 7.26 0.37
CA LEU A 118 -1.63 7.75 0.80
C LEU A 118 -2.64 7.63 -0.33
N VAL A 119 -3.85 7.16 -0.02
CA VAL A 119 -4.99 7.28 -0.90
C VAL A 119 -5.52 8.70 -0.78
N LEU A 120 -5.63 9.40 -1.91
CA LEU A 120 -6.03 10.80 -1.95
C LEU A 120 -7.52 10.98 -2.21
N ALA A 121 -8.01 10.30 -3.23
CA ALA A 121 -9.38 10.45 -3.68
C ALA A 121 -9.79 9.29 -4.59
N ARG A 122 -11.09 9.11 -4.69
CA ARG A 122 -11.70 8.24 -5.69
C ARG A 122 -11.64 8.90 -7.08
N GLN A 123 -11.53 8.10 -8.13
CA GLN A 123 -11.60 8.53 -9.53
C GLN A 123 -12.88 8.02 -10.20
#